data_AF-A0A3D2J9K2-F1
#
_entry.id   AF-A0A3D2J9K2-F1
#
_cell.length_a   1.000
_cell.length_b   1.000
_cell.length_c   1.000
_cell.angle_alpha   90.00
_cell.angle_beta   90.00
_cell.angle_gamma   90.00
#
_symmetry.space_group_name_H-M   'P 1'
#
loop_
_entity.id
_entity.type
_entity.pdbx_description
1 polymer ?
#
loop_
_entity_poly.entity_id
_entity_poly.type
_entity_poly.pdbx_seq_one_letter_code
_entity_poly.pdbx_strand_id
1 'polypeptide(L)' 'MRETLSTREIEVLQLVADGLSNRDIANKLVVTQGTVKKHLEHIYNKLDVRSRTAALAKAKTHGYL' A
#
# COMPACT_ATOMS: atom_id res chain seq x y z
N MET A 1 -0.05 -9.10 -16.82
CA MET A 1 0.36 -7.69 -17.00
C MET A 1 0.84 -7.16 -15.66
N ARG A 2 1.97 -6.45 -15.62
CA ARG A 2 2.35 -5.67 -14.42
C ARG A 2 1.43 -4.46 -14.38
N GLU A 3 0.37 -4.54 -13.60
CA GLU A 3 -0.55 -3.41 -13.42
C GLU A 3 0.11 -2.34 -12.57
N THR A 4 0.04 -1.09 -13.03
CA THR A 4 0.50 0.07 -12.26
C THR A 4 -0.39 0.28 -11.04
N LEU A 5 0.22 0.72 -9.94
CA LEU A 5 -0.55 1.12 -8.76
C LEU A 5 -1.36 2.37 -9.08
N SER A 6 -2.59 2.42 -8.58
CA SER A 6 -3.42 3.62 -8.63
C SER A 6 -2.91 4.69 -7.66
N THR A 7 -3.31 5.93 -7.86
CA THR A 7 -2.95 7.05 -6.97
C THR A 7 -3.27 6.76 -5.51
N ARG A 8 -4.44 6.16 -5.23
CA ARG A 8 -4.86 5.81 -3.86
C ARG A 8 -4.02 4.69 -3.27
N GLU A 9 -3.62 3.71 -4.08
CA GLU A 9 -2.73 2.64 -3.64
C GLU A 9 -1.31 3.16 -3.35
N ILE A 10 -0.81 4.09 -4.15
CA ILE A 10 0.48 4.77 -3.91
C ILE A 10 0.42 5.57 -2.61
N GLU A 11 -0.65 6.35 -2.39
CA GLU A 11 -0.84 7.10 -1.15
C GLU A 11 -0.87 6.18 0.09
N VAL A 12 -1.61 5.07 0.04
CA VAL A 12 -1.61 4.07 1.12
C VAL A 12 -0.21 3.50 1.34
N LEU A 13 0.51 3.18 0.26
CA LEU A 13 1.86 2.62 0.31
C LEU A 13 2.88 3.60 0.90
N GLN A 14 2.77 4.90 0.63
CA GLN A 14 3.60 5.95 1.23
C GLN A 14 3.36 6.04 2.73
N LEU A 15 2.10 6.07 3.17
CA LEU A 15 1.79 6.08 4.60
C LEU A 15 2.26 4.81 5.31
N VAL A 16 2.27 3.68 4.61
CA VAL A 16 2.85 2.43 5.12
C VAL A 16 4.37 2.56 5.28
N ALA A 17 5.05 3.23 4.35
CA ALA A 17 6.48 3.49 4.40
C ALA A 17 6.85 4.45 5.54
N ASP A 18 5.96 5.39 5.86
CA ASP A 18 6.05 6.27 7.04
C ASP A 18 5.82 5.54 8.37
N GLY A 19 5.52 4.23 8.34
CA GLY A 19 5.36 3.40 9.54
C GLY A 19 3.96 3.41 10.15
N LEU A 20 2.97 4.03 9.50
CA LEU A 20 1.61 4.13 10.06
C LEU A 20 0.90 2.77 10.10
N SER A 21 0.16 2.49 11.18
CA SER A 21 -0.70 1.31 11.23
C SER A 21 -1.91 1.45 10.31
N ASN A 22 -2.60 0.35 9.99
CA ASN A 22 -3.83 0.42 9.16
C ASN A 22 -4.92 1.29 9.81
N ARG A 23 -4.91 1.40 11.15
CA ARG A 23 -5.81 2.29 11.89
C ARG A 23 -5.45 3.76 11.66
N ASP A 24 -4.17 4.10 11.74
CA ASP A 24 -3.71 5.48 11.54
C ASP A 24 -3.93 5.93 10.09
N ILE A 25 -3.66 5.04 9.13
CA ILE A 25 -3.96 5.27 7.70
C ILE A 25 -5.46 5.48 7.50
N ALA A 26 -6.30 4.61 8.08
CA ALA A 26 -7.75 4.73 7.96
C ALA A 26 -8.26 6.08 8.48
N ASN A 27 -7.75 6.53 9.64
CA ASN A 27 -8.07 7.83 10.20
C ASN A 27 -7.61 8.99 9.31
N LYS A 28 -6.36 8.94 8.83
CA LYS A 28 -5.77 9.99 7.97
C LYS A 28 -6.49 10.12 6.63
N LEU A 29 -6.91 8.99 6.07
CA LEU A 29 -7.56 8.92 4.77
C LEU A 29 -9.09 9.00 4.84
N VAL A 30 -9.66 9.11 6.06
CA VAL A 30 -11.10 9.15 6.36
C VAL A 30 -11.84 7.96 5.74
N VAL A 31 -11.33 6.75 5.99
CA VAL A 31 -11.91 5.47 5.53
C VAL A 31 -11.90 4.44 6.66
N THR A 32 -12.44 3.25 6.41
CA THR A 32 -12.36 2.14 7.38
C THR A 32 -11.02 1.40 7.30
N GLN A 33 -10.64 0.72 8.38
CA GLN A 33 -9.49 -0.19 8.36
C GLN A 33 -9.66 -1.32 7.33
N GLY A 34 -10.89 -1.76 7.07
CA GLY A 34 -11.20 -2.76 6.04
C GLY A 34 -10.87 -2.24 4.63
N THR A 35 -11.17 -0.98 4.35
CA THR A 35 -10.81 -0.30 3.09
C THR A 35 -9.29 -0.26 2.91
N VAL A 36 -8.53 0.08 3.96
CA VAL A 36 -7.06 0.06 3.92
C VAL A 36 -6.52 -1.34 3.65
N LYS A 37 -7.06 -2.38 4.33
CA LYS A 37 -6.68 -3.77 4.08
C LYS A 37 -6.92 -4.17 2.62
N LYS A 38 -8.06 -3.79 2.05
CA LYS A 38 -8.38 -4.03 0.63
C LYS A 38 -7.37 -3.37 -0.31
N HIS A 39 -6.97 -2.13 -0.06
CA HIS A 39 -5.91 -1.48 -0.84
C HIS A 39 -4.58 -2.23 -0.72
N LEU A 40 -4.19 -2.67 0.48
CA LEU A 40 -2.97 -3.46 0.68
C LEU A 40 -3.01 -4.80 -0.06
N GLU A 41 -4.13 -5.52 -0.03
CA GLU A 41 -4.31 -6.75 -0.81
C GLU A 41 -4.10 -6.51 -2.31
N HIS A 42 -4.69 -5.44 -2.86
CA HIS A 42 -4.52 -5.09 -4.26
C HIS A 42 -3.06 -4.69 -4.57
N ILE A 43 -2.41 -3.92 -3.71
CA ILE A 43 -0.99 -3.56 -3.84
C ILE A 43 -0.13 -4.84 -3.87
N TYR A 44 -0.36 -5.76 -2.94
CA TYR A 44 0.41 -7.00 -2.85
C TYR A 44 0.25 -7.85 -4.10
N ASN A 45 -0.97 -7.97 -4.62
CA ASN A 45 -1.25 -8.68 -5.87
C ASN A 45 -0.56 -8.01 -7.07
N LYS A 46 -0.62 -6.68 -7.19
CA LYS A 46 -0.02 -5.93 -8.31
C LYS A 46 1.51 -5.94 -8.27
N LEU A 47 2.10 -5.91 -7.07
CA LEU A 47 3.55 -5.97 -6.87
C LEU A 47 4.10 -7.41 -6.85
N ASP A 48 3.22 -8.41 -6.89
CA ASP A 48 3.53 -9.84 -6.78
C ASP A 48 4.36 -10.16 -5.51
N VAL A 49 3.78 -9.79 -4.37
CA VAL A 49 4.38 -9.97 -3.03
C VAL A 49 3.32 -10.45 -2.04
N ARG A 50 3.76 -10.92 -0.86
CA ARG A 50 2.86 -11.48 0.17
C ARG A 50 2.95 -10.79 1.54
N SER A 51 3.76 -9.75 1.67
CA SER A 51 3.97 -9.10 2.96
C SER A 51 4.16 -7.59 2.80
N ARG A 52 3.88 -6.88 3.90
CA ARG A 52 4.07 -5.44 4.02
C ARG A 52 5.50 -5.02 3.70
N THR A 53 6.47 -5.71 4.29
CA THR A 53 7.90 -5.43 4.07
C THR A 53 8.32 -5.71 2.64
N ALA A 54 7.84 -6.81 2.04
CA ALA A 54 8.12 -7.13 0.64
C ALA A 54 7.52 -6.09 -0.31
N ALA A 55 6.30 -5.59 -0.02
CA ALA A 55 5.68 -4.51 -0.77
C ALA A 55 6.51 -3.22 -0.72
N LEU A 56 7.00 -2.83 0.47
CA LEU A 56 7.88 -1.66 0.61
C LEU A 56 9.19 -1.81 -0.17
N ALA A 57 9.83 -2.98 -0.08
CA ALA A 57 11.07 -3.25 -0.81
C ALA A 57 10.84 -3.19 -2.34
N LYS A 58 9.77 -3.86 -2.82
CA LYS A 58 9.42 -3.88 -4.24
C LYS A 58 9.03 -2.49 -4.75
N ALA A 59 8.29 -1.73 -3.96
CA ALA A 59 7.88 -0.37 -4.29
C ALA A 59 9.07 0.57 -4.55
N LYS A 60 10.10 0.51 -3.70
CA LYS A 60 11.36 1.24 -3.90
C LYS A 60 12.05 0.86 -5.21
N THR A 61 12.10 -0.44 -5.53
CA THR A 61 12.71 -0.90 -6.80
C THR A 61 11.95 -0.45 -8.04
N HIS A 62 10.64 -0.18 -7.91
CA HIS A 62 9.79 0.31 -9.01
C HIS A 62 9.66 1.84 -9.05
N GLY A 63 10.24 2.57 -8.09
CA GLY A 63 10.17 4.04 -8.02
C GLY A 63 8.83 4.60 -7.51
N TYR A 64 8.03 3.79 -6.80
CA TYR A 64 6.81 4.27 -6.13
C TYR A 64 7.10 4.93 -4.77
N LEU A 65 8.26 4.64 -4.18
CA LEU A 65 8.79 5.13 -2.92
C LEU A 65 10.25 5.54 -3.07
#